data_AF-A0A3M3RXK7-F1
#
_entry.id   AF-A0A3M3RXK7-F1
#
_cell.length_a   1.000
_cell.length_b   1.000
_cell.length_c   1.000
_cell.angle_alpha   90.00
_cell.angle_beta   90.00
_cell.angle_gamma   90.00
#
_symmetry.space_group_name_H-M   'P 1'
#
loop_
_entity.id
_entity.type
_entity.pdbx_description
1 polymer ?
#
loop_
_entity_poly.entity_id
_entity_poly.type
_entity_poly.pdbx_seq_one_letter_code
_entity_poly.pdbx_strand_id
1 'polypeptide(L)'
;MVDRRGSGAHTDLHLGLMHSSALSLWPTFKLMAEAAAHFGTLGQPLREALGQLGREGEVVMLRTTGGVNTHRGAIWALGLLVTAAALDPQNCGPEAVCRRAARLALIPDRHVPAQKSSNGSEVVRRYGVMGAREQAQQGFPAVTQRAL
;
A
#
# COMPACT_ATOMS: atom_id res chain seq x y z
N MET A 1 12.88 -29.24 26.39
CA MET A 1 14.15 -29.82 25.91
C MET A 1 14.24 -29.50 24.42
N VAL A 2 15.23 -28.70 24.05
CA VAL A 2 15.45 -28.26 22.66
C VAL A 2 15.94 -29.46 21.86
N ASP A 3 15.26 -29.77 20.75
CA ASP A 3 15.80 -30.63 19.72
C ASP A 3 16.08 -29.83 18.44
N ARG A 4 17.20 -30.14 17.80
CA ARG A 4 18.10 -29.17 17.17
C ARG A 4 18.07 -29.20 15.64
N ARG A 5 16.92 -29.44 14.99
CA ARG A 5 16.83 -29.61 13.52
C ARG A 5 15.52 -29.17 12.83
N GLY A 6 14.98 -27.99 13.12
CA GLY A 6 13.83 -27.52 12.34
C GLY A 6 13.39 -26.10 12.61
N SER A 7 14.19 -25.10 12.23
CA SER A 7 13.78 -23.69 12.36
C SER A 7 14.24 -22.78 11.22
N GLY A 8 14.83 -23.32 10.15
CA GLY A 8 15.21 -22.53 8.97
C GLY A 8 14.06 -22.32 7.98
N ALA A 9 13.19 -23.31 7.82
CA ALA A 9 12.16 -23.30 6.76
C ALA A 9 11.06 -22.25 6.97
N HIS A 10 10.70 -21.90 8.21
CA HIS A 10 9.65 -20.91 8.45
C HIS A 10 10.10 -19.47 8.18
N THR A 11 11.37 -19.16 8.44
CA THR A 11 11.96 -17.83 8.18
C THR A 11 12.18 -17.61 6.69
N ASP A 12 12.68 -18.63 6.00
CA ASP A 12 12.90 -18.61 4.54
C ASP A 12 11.57 -18.56 3.78
N LEU A 13 10.53 -19.28 4.26
CA LEU A 13 9.18 -19.20 3.68
C LEU A 13 8.59 -17.80 3.86
N HIS A 14 8.80 -17.16 5.02
CA HIS A 14 8.29 -15.80 5.28
C HIS A 14 8.99 -14.74 4.41
N LEU A 15 10.31 -14.84 4.26
CA LEU A 15 11.09 -13.92 3.43
C LEU A 15 10.82 -14.14 1.94
N GLY A 16 10.78 -15.40 1.49
CA GLY A 16 10.45 -15.76 0.12
C GLY A 16 9.04 -15.33 -0.28
N LEU A 17 8.05 -15.48 0.62
CA LEU A 17 6.68 -15.01 0.42
C LEU A 17 6.61 -13.47 0.39
N MET A 18 7.35 -12.77 1.25
CA MET A 18 7.45 -11.31 1.24
C MET A 18 8.08 -10.79 -0.07
N HIS A 19 9.16 -11.42 -0.52
CA HIS A 19 9.83 -11.04 -1.75
C HIS A 19 8.94 -11.31 -2.97
N SER A 20 8.31 -12.48 -3.03
CA SER A 20 7.35 -12.83 -4.08
C SER A 20 6.15 -11.88 -4.11
N SER A 21 5.62 -11.50 -2.94
CA SER A 21 4.56 -10.51 -2.80
C SER A 21 4.99 -9.15 -3.35
N ALA A 22 6.17 -8.64 -2.96
CA ALA A 22 6.69 -7.37 -3.46
C ALA A 22 6.89 -7.37 -4.99
N LEU A 23 7.45 -8.45 -5.56
CA LEU A 23 7.62 -8.60 -7.00
C LEU A 23 6.26 -8.66 -7.74
N SER A 24 5.27 -9.35 -7.18
CA SER A 24 3.92 -9.44 -7.78
C SER A 24 3.20 -8.09 -7.87
N LEU A 25 3.56 -7.14 -7.01
CA LEU A 25 2.97 -5.80 -6.93
C LEU A 25 3.71 -4.76 -7.77
N TRP A 26 4.93 -5.06 -8.22
CA TRP A 26 5.71 -4.13 -9.04
C TRP A 26 4.96 -3.65 -10.29
N PRO A 27 4.28 -4.52 -11.07
CA PRO A 27 3.48 -4.07 -12.21
C PRO A 27 2.34 -3.13 -11.82
N THR A 28 1.70 -3.38 -10.68
CA THR A 28 0.62 -2.52 -10.16
C THR A 28 1.14 -1.12 -9.84
N PHE A 29 2.28 -1.01 -9.15
CA PHE A 29 2.87 0.29 -8.84
C PHE A 29 3.31 1.04 -10.10
N LYS A 30 3.82 0.34 -11.11
CA LYS A 30 4.13 0.93 -12.42
C LYS A 30 2.87 1.52 -13.07
N LEU A 31 1.78 0.77 -13.12
CA LEU A 31 0.50 1.25 -13.66
C LEU A 31 -0.04 2.47 -12.89
N MET A 32 0.14 2.51 -11.57
CA MET A 32 -0.25 3.66 -10.75
C MET A 32 0.60 4.90 -11.03
N ALA A 33 1.88 4.75 -11.35
CA ALA A 33 2.75 5.83 -11.79
C ALA A 33 2.40 6.31 -13.21
N GLU A 34 2.08 5.38 -14.11
CA GLU A 34 1.62 5.70 -15.48
C GLU A 34 0.27 6.44 -15.44
N ALA A 35 -0.65 6.03 -14.56
CA ALA A 35 -1.91 6.76 -14.33
C ALA A 35 -1.64 8.17 -13.81
N ALA A 36 -0.67 8.35 -12.90
CA ALA A 36 -0.24 9.67 -12.44
C ALA A 36 0.16 10.59 -13.59
N ALA A 37 1.01 10.08 -14.49
CA ALA A 37 1.49 10.81 -15.66
C ALA A 37 0.35 11.09 -16.66
N HIS A 38 -0.57 10.14 -16.85
CA HIS A 38 -1.71 10.28 -17.75
C HIS A 38 -2.71 11.35 -17.28
N PHE A 39 -3.10 11.32 -16.01
CA PHE A 39 -4.06 12.29 -15.46
C PHE A 39 -3.42 13.65 -15.16
N GLY A 40 -2.13 13.68 -14.82
CA GLY A 40 -1.31 14.87 -14.61
C GLY A 40 -1.72 15.77 -13.43
N THR A 41 -2.83 15.47 -12.76
CA THR A 41 -3.36 16.28 -11.66
C THR A 41 -4.04 15.40 -10.59
N LEU A 42 -4.12 15.96 -9.38
CA LEU A 42 -4.90 15.36 -8.29
C LEU A 42 -6.40 15.53 -8.58
N GLY A 43 -7.16 14.45 -8.47
CA GLY A 43 -8.61 14.51 -8.63
C GLY A 43 -9.31 13.16 -8.49
N GLN A 44 -10.64 13.22 -8.56
CA GLN A 44 -11.51 12.05 -8.48
C GLN A 44 -11.15 10.96 -9.51
N PRO A 45 -10.90 11.27 -10.80
CA PRO A 45 -10.60 10.23 -11.79
C PRO A 45 -9.32 9.46 -11.48
N LEU A 46 -8.25 10.18 -11.10
CA LEU A 46 -7.00 9.55 -10.67
C LEU A 46 -7.24 8.68 -9.44
N ARG A 47 -7.94 9.18 -8.42
CA ARG A 47 -8.22 8.43 -7.20
C ARG A 47 -8.97 7.11 -7.46
N GLU A 48 -9.93 7.13 -8.37
CA GLU A 48 -10.71 5.95 -8.77
C GLU A 48 -9.87 4.95 -9.56
N ALA A 49 -9.02 5.44 -10.47
CA ALA A 49 -8.05 4.61 -11.19
C ALA A 49 -7.10 3.90 -10.22
N LEU A 50 -6.55 4.60 -9.22
CA LEU A 50 -5.72 3.98 -8.17
C LEU A 50 -6.50 2.93 -7.37
N GLY A 51 -7.76 3.23 -7.06
CA GLY A 51 -8.63 2.29 -6.37
C GLY A 51 -8.81 0.99 -7.14
N GLN A 52 -9.05 1.09 -8.45
CA GLN A 52 -9.21 -0.06 -9.33
C GLN A 52 -7.90 -0.86 -9.47
N LEU A 53 -6.81 -0.19 -9.83
CA LEU A 53 -5.48 -0.82 -9.97
C LEU A 53 -5.04 -1.50 -8.67
N GLY A 54 -5.30 -0.89 -7.52
CA GLY A 54 -4.98 -1.46 -6.21
C GLY A 54 -5.76 -2.74 -5.92
N ARG A 55 -7.06 -2.78 -6.26
CA ARG A 55 -7.88 -4.00 -6.12
C ARG A 55 -7.41 -5.12 -7.06
N GLU A 56 -7.09 -4.79 -8.30
CA GLU A 56 -6.57 -5.76 -9.28
C GLU A 56 -5.21 -6.31 -8.85
N GLY A 57 -4.30 -5.45 -8.40
CA GLY A 57 -3.00 -5.85 -7.85
C GLY A 57 -3.13 -6.73 -6.61
N GLU A 58 -4.08 -6.41 -5.72
CA GLU A 58 -4.39 -7.26 -4.56
C GLU A 58 -4.85 -8.67 -4.98
N VAL A 59 -5.69 -8.79 -6.02
CA VAL A 59 -6.11 -10.09 -6.57
C VAL A 59 -4.94 -10.87 -7.15
N VAL A 60 -4.05 -10.21 -7.89
CA VAL A 60 -2.84 -10.84 -8.45
C VAL A 60 -1.92 -11.34 -7.34
N MET A 61 -1.60 -10.48 -6.37
CA MET A 61 -0.76 -10.82 -5.23
C MET A 61 -1.34 -12.01 -4.45
N LEU A 62 -2.65 -12.00 -4.16
CA LEU A 62 -3.33 -13.08 -3.46
C LEU A 62 -3.20 -14.43 -4.17
N ARG A 63 -3.26 -14.45 -5.50
CA ARG A 63 -3.04 -15.67 -6.29
C ARG A 63 -1.59 -16.14 -6.17
N THR A 64 -0.63 -15.22 -6.21
CA THR A 64 0.80 -15.53 -6.08
C THR A 64 1.17 -16.03 -4.68
N THR A 65 0.56 -15.50 -3.62
CA THR A 65 0.88 -15.85 -2.23
C THR A 65 0.02 -16.98 -1.66
N GLY A 66 -0.81 -17.64 -2.47
CA GLY A 66 -1.70 -18.71 -2.01
C GLY A 66 -2.77 -18.24 -1.02
N GLY A 67 -3.20 -16.99 -1.12
CA GLY A 67 -4.25 -16.40 -0.28
C GLY A 67 -3.75 -15.64 0.95
N VAL A 68 -2.44 -15.57 1.20
CA VAL A 68 -1.90 -14.83 2.35
C VAL A 68 -1.92 -13.33 2.05
N ASN A 69 -2.71 -12.57 2.84
CA ASN A 69 -2.83 -11.12 2.72
C ASN A 69 -2.43 -10.41 4.02
N THR A 70 -1.13 -10.19 4.18
CA THR A 70 -0.56 -9.37 5.28
C THR A 70 -0.32 -7.92 4.87
N HIS A 71 -0.53 -7.55 3.61
CA HIS A 71 0.02 -6.31 3.05
C HIS A 71 -1.01 -5.35 2.45
N ARG A 72 -2.32 -5.60 2.59
CA ARG A 72 -3.37 -4.71 2.04
C ARG A 72 -3.17 -3.22 2.37
N GLY A 73 -2.84 -2.91 3.62
CA GLY A 73 -2.57 -1.54 4.04
C GLY A 73 -1.27 -0.96 3.44
N ALA A 74 -0.25 -1.81 3.27
CA ALA A 74 1.03 -1.42 2.68
C ALA A 74 0.91 -1.16 1.17
N ILE A 75 0.18 -2.00 0.43
CA ILE A 75 -0.10 -1.79 -1.00
C ILE A 75 -0.75 -0.44 -1.23
N TRP A 76 -1.75 -0.12 -0.41
CA TRP A 76 -2.48 1.13 -0.54
C TRP A 76 -1.59 2.34 -0.20
N ALA A 77 -0.84 2.29 0.91
CA ALA A 77 0.11 3.34 1.28
C ALA A 77 1.19 3.57 0.22
N LEU A 78 1.84 2.51 -0.26
CA LEU A 78 2.88 2.57 -1.29
C LEU A 78 2.31 3.06 -2.62
N GLY A 79 1.13 2.59 -3.02
CA GLY A 79 0.46 3.06 -4.23
C GLY A 79 0.22 4.57 -4.23
N LEU A 80 -0.26 5.12 -3.11
CA LEU A 80 -0.43 6.57 -2.95
C LEU A 80 0.90 7.33 -3.05
N LEU A 81 1.96 6.84 -2.42
CA LEU A 81 3.29 7.46 -2.44
C LEU A 81 3.92 7.42 -3.84
N VAL A 82 3.83 6.29 -4.54
CA VAL A 82 4.32 6.13 -5.91
C VAL A 82 3.60 7.09 -6.86
N THR A 83 2.27 7.14 -6.80
CA THR A 83 1.50 8.09 -7.60
C THR A 83 1.82 9.54 -7.25
N ALA A 84 1.97 9.86 -5.96
CA ALA A 84 2.30 11.21 -5.51
C ALA A 84 3.71 11.67 -5.95
N ALA A 85 4.67 10.76 -6.06
CA ALA A 85 5.98 11.04 -6.64
C ALA A 85 5.89 11.21 -8.16
N ALA A 86 5.17 10.32 -8.85
CA ALA A 86 5.01 10.36 -10.30
C ALA A 86 4.19 11.55 -10.83
N LEU A 87 3.28 12.11 -10.03
CA LEU A 87 2.53 13.32 -10.36
C LEU A 87 3.40 14.56 -10.51
N ASP A 88 4.54 14.62 -9.81
CA ASP A 88 5.45 15.77 -9.83
C ASP A 88 6.90 15.29 -9.66
N PRO A 89 7.49 14.72 -10.74
CA PRO A 89 8.83 14.12 -10.68
C PRO A 89 9.94 15.12 -10.33
N GLN A 90 9.69 16.43 -10.54
CA GLN A 90 10.64 17.50 -10.26
C GLN A 90 10.67 17.88 -8.77
N ASN A 91 9.68 17.46 -7.98
CA ASN A 91 9.58 17.78 -6.56
C ASN A 91 9.31 16.53 -5.73
N CYS A 92 10.25 15.59 -5.74
CA CYS A 92 10.17 14.32 -5.00
C CYS A 92 10.65 14.39 -3.55
N GLY A 93 10.72 15.59 -2.95
CA GLY A 93 11.06 15.74 -1.53
C GLY A 93 10.10 14.95 -0.62
N PRO A 94 10.56 14.28 0.45
CA PRO A 94 9.73 13.42 1.29
C PRO A 94 8.44 14.09 1.78
N GLU A 95 8.54 15.34 2.26
CA GLU A 95 7.38 16.13 2.71
C GLU A 95 6.40 16.43 1.57
N ALA A 96 6.91 16.82 0.40
CA ALA A 96 6.09 17.14 -0.77
C ALA A 96 5.32 15.91 -1.27
N VAL A 97 5.99 14.74 -1.34
CA VAL A 97 5.39 13.46 -1.70
C VAL A 97 4.33 13.05 -0.68
N CYS A 98 4.65 13.08 0.62
CA CYS A 98 3.72 12.71 1.68
C CYS A 98 2.47 13.61 1.68
N ARG A 99 2.64 14.92 1.46
CA ARG A 99 1.53 15.87 1.35
C ARG A 99 0.64 15.61 0.15
N ARG A 100 1.21 15.30 -1.03
CA ARG A 100 0.41 14.94 -2.22
C ARG A 100 -0.32 13.61 -2.01
N ALA A 101 0.34 12.62 -1.43
CA ALA A 101 -0.26 11.33 -1.10
C ALA A 101 -1.40 11.47 -0.07
N ALA A 102 -1.26 12.37 0.92
CA ALA A 102 -2.32 12.68 1.87
C ALA A 102 -3.55 13.30 1.18
N ARG A 103 -3.33 14.22 0.24
CA ARG A 103 -4.42 14.79 -0.56
C ARG A 103 -5.16 13.70 -1.35
N LEU A 104 -4.46 12.75 -1.96
CA LEU A 104 -5.09 11.59 -2.61
C LEU A 104 -5.88 10.74 -1.61
N ALA A 105 -5.34 10.49 -0.42
CA ALA A 105 -5.98 9.69 0.62
C ALA A 105 -7.30 10.30 1.15
N LEU A 106 -7.44 11.62 1.07
CA LEU A 106 -8.64 12.35 1.45
C LEU A 106 -9.75 12.26 0.38
N ILE A 107 -9.41 11.96 -0.87
CA ILE A 107 -10.40 11.80 -1.93
C ILE A 107 -11.07 10.42 -1.78
N PRO A 108 -12.41 10.37 -1.67
CA PRO A 108 -13.13 9.10 -1.59
C PRO A 108 -13.06 8.35 -2.91
N ASP A 109 -12.99 7.02 -2.86
CA ASP A 109 -13.21 6.17 -4.04
C ASP A 109 -14.63 5.63 -3.99
N ARG A 110 -15.45 6.05 -4.95
CA ARG A 110 -16.88 5.72 -5.03
C ARG A 110 -17.12 4.27 -5.44
N HIS A 111 -16.09 3.57 -5.94
CA HIS A 111 -16.16 2.18 -6.36
C HIS A 111 -15.64 1.21 -5.30
N VAL A 112 -15.33 1.70 -4.09
CA VAL A 112 -14.98 0.83 -2.96
C VAL A 112 -16.18 -0.07 -2.65
N PRO A 113 -16.04 -1.41 -2.73
CA PRO A 113 -17.10 -2.31 -2.30
C PRO A 113 -17.41 -2.10 -0.81
N ALA A 114 -18.68 -2.12 -0.44
CA ALA A 114 -19.09 -2.13 0.97
C ALA A 114 -18.35 -3.27 1.69
N GLN A 115 -17.51 -2.93 2.68
CA GLN A 115 -16.44 -3.82 3.14
C GLN A 115 -16.94 -5.14 3.74
N LYS A 116 -16.26 -6.24 3.37
CA LYS A 116 -15.94 -7.35 4.29
C LYS A 116 -14.75 -6.90 5.15
N SER A 117 -14.81 -7.16 6.45
CA SER A 117 -13.74 -6.88 7.42
C SER A 117 -12.39 -7.39 6.92
N SER A 118 -11.33 -6.58 7.08
CA SER A 118 -9.95 -7.01 6.81
C SER A 118 -9.18 -7.25 8.10
N ASN A 119 -8.12 -8.06 8.04
CA ASN A 119 -7.20 -8.26 9.17
C ASN A 119 -6.65 -6.93 9.69
N GLY A 120 -6.40 -5.94 8.82
CA GLY A 120 -5.95 -4.61 9.22
C GLY A 120 -7.00 -3.82 10.02
N SER A 121 -8.28 -3.91 9.66
CA SER A 121 -9.36 -3.30 10.47
C SER A 121 -9.55 -4.00 11.82
N GLU A 122 -9.24 -5.30 11.91
CA GLU A 122 -9.25 -6.04 13.16
C GLU A 122 -8.07 -5.68 14.06
N VAL A 123 -6.87 -5.46 13.50
CA VAL A 123 -5.69 -4.98 14.25
C VAL A 123 -5.94 -3.58 14.81
N VAL A 124 -6.46 -2.65 14.01
CA VAL A 124 -6.83 -1.31 14.49
C VAL A 124 -7.86 -1.40 15.63
N ARG A 125 -8.90 -2.21 15.45
CA ARG A 125 -9.93 -2.43 16.48
C ARG A 125 -9.38 -3.08 17.75
N ARG A 126 -8.47 -4.04 17.63
CA ARG A 126 -7.93 -4.83 18.75
C ARG A 126 -6.85 -4.10 19.52
N TYR A 127 -6.05 -3.26 18.87
CA TYR A 127 -4.85 -2.66 19.45
C TYR A 127 -4.87 -1.13 19.51
N GLY A 128 -5.91 -0.47 18.99
CA GLY A 128 -6.06 1.00 19.05
C GLY A 128 -4.97 1.76 18.28
N VAL A 129 -4.23 1.08 17.41
CA VAL A 129 -3.17 1.68 16.59
C VAL A 129 -3.77 2.31 15.34
N MET A 130 -3.18 3.43 14.92
CA MET A 130 -3.59 4.13 13.70
C MET A 130 -3.47 3.21 12.48
N GLY A 131 -4.54 3.09 11.70
CA GLY A 131 -4.55 2.27 10.49
C GLY A 131 -3.76 2.89 9.33
N ALA A 132 -3.42 2.10 8.31
CA ALA A 132 -2.73 2.60 7.11
C ALA A 132 -3.49 3.75 6.42
N ARG A 133 -4.84 3.72 6.46
CA ARG A 133 -5.69 4.79 5.94
C ARG A 133 -5.51 6.10 6.69
N GLU A 134 -5.58 6.05 8.00
CA GLU A 134 -5.43 7.20 8.89
C GLU A 134 -4.02 7.79 8.80
N GLN A 135 -2.98 6.94 8.74
CA GLN A 135 -1.60 7.36 8.50
C GLN A 135 -1.48 8.19 7.22
N ALA A 136 -2.02 7.71 6.10
CA ALA A 136 -1.94 8.44 4.84
C ALA A 136 -2.73 9.76 4.89
N GLN A 137 -3.94 9.75 5.47
CA GLN A 137 -4.76 10.97 5.61
C GLN A 137 -4.05 12.04 6.46
N GLN A 138 -3.20 11.64 7.40
CA GLN A 138 -2.37 12.54 8.21
C GLN A 138 -1.00 12.85 7.59
N GLY A 139 -0.72 12.40 6.36
CA GLY A 139 0.56 12.68 5.69
C GLY A 139 1.72 11.83 6.16
N PHE A 140 1.46 10.56 6.50
CA PHE A 140 2.46 9.56 6.87
C PHE A 140 3.40 10.02 8.01
N PRO A 141 2.87 10.40 9.18
CA PRO A 141 3.69 10.87 10.32
C PRO A 141 4.73 9.83 10.75
N ALA A 142 4.42 8.54 10.65
CA ALA A 142 5.38 7.49 10.97
C ALA A 142 6.59 7.45 10.01
N VAL A 143 6.43 7.91 8.76
CA VAL A 143 7.50 8.00 7.77
C VAL A 143 8.30 9.29 7.98
N THR A 144 7.63 10.42 8.16
CA THR A 144 8.29 11.73 8.28
C THR A 144 8.99 11.94 9.63
N GLN A 145 8.52 11.31 10.71
CA GLN A 145 9.10 11.46 12.06
C GLN A 145 10.18 10.42 12.40
N ARG A 146 10.27 9.31 11.66
CA ARG A 146 11.26 8.23 11.91
C ARG A 146 12.37 8.13 10.87
N ALA A 147 12.30 8.91 9.79
CA ALA A 147 13.31 8.93 8.73
C ALA A 147 14.41 9.99 8.96
N LEU A 148 14.50 10.56 10.17
CA LEU A 148 15.54 11.49 10.61
C LEU A 148 16.45 10.82 11.66
#